data_AF-G4ZFZ5-F1
#
_entry.id   AF-G4ZFZ5-F1
#
_cell.length_a   1.000
_cell.length_b   1.000
_cell.length_c   1.000
_cell.angle_alpha   90.00
_cell.angle_beta   90.00
_cell.angle_gamma   90.00
#
_symmetry.space_group_name_H-M   'P 1'
#
loop_
_entity.id
_entity.type
_entity.pdbx_description
1 polymer ?
#
loop_
_entity_poly.entity_id
_entity_poly.type
_entity_poly.pdbx_seq_one_letter_code
_entity_poly.pdbx_strand_id
1 'polypeptide(L)'
;VAHGRMWVPCDSVSVDAGCQFSSRSTTFLWPAHVHLGEKSLIKYFYIMYPMGTLNETIRLTNNNLAASSFRSIGPGDFFRWIGIRCVNTPSNYGERFQMTRHCFEQIMYALSFSDNNSTSDPWYPIRPLIQGFNDQRTKHVSPGNIIVVDE
;
A
#
# COMPACT_ATOMS: atom_id res chain seq x y z
N VAL A 1 -2.90 -32.06 -5.78
CA VAL A 1 -2.56 -32.88 -4.58
C VAL A 1 -1.17 -32.51 -4.13
N ALA A 2 -1.02 -31.58 -3.19
CA ALA A 2 0.25 -31.37 -2.50
C ALA A 2 0.19 -32.19 -1.19
N HIS A 3 1.19 -33.03 -0.93
CA HIS A 3 1.31 -33.85 0.29
C HIS A 3 0.22 -34.93 0.51
N GLY A 4 -0.38 -35.47 -0.56
CA GLY A 4 -1.33 -36.59 -0.44
C GLY A 4 -2.65 -36.26 0.27
N ARG A 5 -2.94 -34.98 0.52
CA ARG A 5 -4.20 -34.53 1.12
C ARG A 5 -5.18 -34.11 0.02
N MET A 6 -6.41 -34.60 0.11
CA MET A 6 -7.53 -34.13 -0.71
C MET A 6 -8.12 -32.88 -0.07
N TRP A 7 -8.18 -31.79 -0.84
CA TRP A 7 -8.83 -30.55 -0.41
C TRP A 7 -10.34 -30.74 -0.51
N VAL A 8 -11.06 -30.52 0.60
CA VAL A 8 -12.52 -30.59 0.64
C VAL A 8 -13.05 -29.16 0.82
N PRO A 9 -14.03 -28.72 0.00
CA PRO A 9 -14.70 -27.45 0.22
C PRO A 9 -15.33 -27.43 1.61
N CYS A 10 -15.17 -26.33 2.34
CA CYS A 10 -15.75 -26.17 3.67
C CYS A 10 -16.46 -24.82 3.76
N ASP A 11 -17.77 -24.84 4.01
CA ASP A 11 -18.61 -23.63 4.11
C ASP A 11 -18.47 -22.91 5.45
N SER A 12 -17.70 -23.46 6.39
CA SER A 12 -17.41 -22.85 7.68
C SER A 12 -15.97 -23.13 8.13
N VAL A 13 -15.32 -22.13 8.72
CA VAL A 13 -14.00 -22.30 9.34
C VAL A 13 -14.21 -23.16 10.59
N SER A 14 -13.93 -24.45 10.47
CA SER A 14 -14.01 -25.39 11.59
C SER A 14 -12.86 -25.08 12.56
N VAL A 15 -13.17 -24.38 13.65
CA VAL A 15 -12.23 -24.19 14.76
C VAL A 15 -12.14 -25.52 15.51
N ASP A 16 -10.94 -26.07 15.63
CA ASP A 16 -10.70 -27.31 16.38
C ASP A 16 -11.29 -27.18 17.80
N ALA A 17 -12.10 -28.15 18.23
CA ALA A 17 -12.73 -28.15 19.55
C ALA A 17 -11.68 -28.21 20.69
N GLY A 18 -10.47 -28.70 20.40
CA GLY A 18 -9.33 -28.65 21.34
C GLY A 18 -8.64 -27.29 21.43
N CYS A 19 -8.94 -26.37 20.50
CA CYS A 19 -8.37 -25.03 20.49
C CYS A 19 -9.19 -24.07 21.34
N GLN A 20 -8.98 -24.11 22.66
CA GLN A 20 -9.42 -23.04 23.57
C GLN A 20 -8.54 -21.80 23.38
N PHE A 21 -8.80 -20.99 22.35
CA PHE A 21 -8.15 -19.70 22.23
C PHE A 21 -8.93 -18.65 23.02
N SER A 22 -8.24 -17.86 23.84
CA SER A 22 -8.81 -16.60 24.32
C SER A 22 -9.01 -15.69 23.11
N SER A 23 -10.19 -15.08 22.99
CA SER A 23 -10.47 -14.15 21.91
C SER A 23 -9.65 -12.87 22.10
N ARG A 24 -8.45 -12.82 21.50
CA ARG A 24 -7.69 -11.56 21.36
C ARG A 24 -8.02 -10.95 20.01
N SER A 25 -8.55 -9.73 20.03
CA SER A 25 -8.78 -8.96 18.81
C SER A 25 -7.48 -8.35 18.29
N THR A 26 -7.37 -8.20 16.96
CA THR A 26 -6.30 -7.45 16.32
C THR A 26 -6.27 -6.02 16.86
N THR A 27 -5.09 -5.55 17.24
CA THR A 27 -4.90 -4.20 17.81
C THR A 27 -3.99 -3.37 16.93
N PHE A 28 -4.39 -2.12 16.69
CA PHE A 28 -3.53 -1.13 16.03
C PHE A 28 -2.63 -0.44 17.07
N LEU A 29 -1.33 -0.61 16.92
CA LEU A 29 -0.29 -0.03 17.77
C LEU A 29 0.01 1.39 17.30
N TRP A 30 -0.79 2.34 17.77
CA TRP A 30 -0.59 3.75 17.51
C TRP A 30 0.78 4.21 18.06
N PRO A 31 1.56 5.02 17.34
CA PRO A 31 2.78 5.60 17.89
C PRO A 31 2.50 6.49 19.11
N ALA A 32 3.41 6.54 20.08
CA ALA A 32 3.25 7.35 21.30
C ALA A 32 2.97 8.83 21.01
N HIS A 33 3.64 9.40 20.00
CA HIS A 33 3.43 10.79 19.59
C HIS A 33 2.04 11.05 19.01
N VAL A 34 1.33 10.01 18.53
CA VAL A 34 -0.05 10.13 18.02
C VAL A 34 -1.08 9.99 19.13
N HIS A 35 -0.79 9.21 20.18
CA HIS A 35 -1.68 9.02 21.33
C HIS A 35 -1.98 10.30 22.10
N LEU A 36 -1.05 11.26 22.11
CA LEU A 36 -1.22 12.56 22.76
C LEU A 36 -2.14 13.51 21.99
N GLY A 37 -2.60 13.12 20.79
CA GLY A 37 -3.55 13.89 20.00
C GLY A 37 -4.71 13.03 19.49
N GLU A 38 -5.60 13.65 18.72
CA GLU A 38 -6.77 12.97 18.18
C GLU A 38 -6.39 11.91 17.14
N LYS A 39 -6.94 10.69 17.26
CA LYS A 39 -6.81 9.66 16.22
C LYS A 39 -7.67 10.06 15.03
N SER A 40 -7.10 10.04 13.83
CA SER A 40 -7.83 10.38 12.60
C SER A 40 -7.43 9.46 11.45
N LEU A 41 -8.29 9.40 10.43
CA LEU A 41 -8.02 8.65 9.20
C LEU A 41 -6.75 9.15 8.50
N ILE A 42 -6.48 10.45 8.57
CA ILE A 42 -5.27 11.05 8.00
C ILE A 42 -4.03 10.52 8.72
N LYS A 43 -4.03 10.49 10.06
CA LYS A 43 -2.90 9.93 10.82
C LYS A 43 -2.72 8.44 10.55
N TYR A 44 -3.81 7.68 10.46
CA TYR A 44 -3.76 6.27 10.06
C TYR A 44 -3.07 6.10 8.69
N PHE A 45 -3.46 6.91 7.69
CA PHE A 45 -2.86 6.88 6.37
C PHE A 45 -1.34 7.12 6.43
N TYR A 46 -0.88 8.15 7.14
CA TYR A 46 0.54 8.46 7.26
C TYR A 46 1.36 7.42 8.03
N ILE A 47 0.73 6.69 8.96
CA ILE A 47 1.38 5.58 9.67
C ILE A 47 1.50 4.35 8.78
N MET A 48 0.43 4.02 8.03
CA MET A 48 0.37 2.77 7.26
C MET A 48 1.03 2.85 5.89
N TYR A 49 1.09 4.03 5.29
CA TYR A 49 1.75 4.22 4.00
C TYR A 49 3.24 4.47 4.22
N PRO A 50 4.13 3.75 3.52
CA PRO A 50 5.57 3.86 3.72
C PRO A 50 6.12 5.15 3.12
N MET A 51 6.02 6.26 3.86
CA MET A 51 6.37 7.61 3.37
C MET A 51 7.79 7.70 2.79
N GLY A 52 8.76 7.02 3.40
CA GLY A 52 10.13 6.95 2.85
C GLY A 52 10.16 6.34 1.44
N THR A 53 9.47 5.23 1.24
CA THR A 53 9.36 4.57 -0.06
C THR A 53 8.56 5.40 -1.07
N LEU A 54 7.52 6.12 -0.62
CA LEU A 54 6.76 7.01 -1.50
C LEU A 54 7.60 8.22 -1.95
N ASN A 55 8.42 8.79 -1.07
CA ASN A 55 9.35 9.85 -1.44
C ASN A 55 10.37 9.36 -2.47
N GLU A 56 10.86 8.13 -2.31
CA GLU A 56 11.75 7.52 -3.28
C GLU A 56 11.05 7.27 -4.62
N THR A 57 9.79 6.80 -4.59
CA THR A 57 8.94 6.65 -5.79
C THR A 57 8.80 7.99 -6.52
N ILE A 58 8.60 9.10 -5.80
CA ILE A 58 8.54 10.44 -6.39
C ILE A 58 9.88 10.81 -7.05
N ARG A 59 11.01 10.55 -6.37
CA ARG A 59 12.35 10.79 -6.93
C ARG A 59 12.56 10.03 -8.24
N LEU A 60 12.26 8.74 -8.25
CA LEU A 60 12.41 7.85 -9.41
C LEU A 60 11.48 8.27 -10.56
N THR A 61 10.23 8.57 -10.24
CA THR A 61 9.24 9.06 -11.21
C THR A 61 9.71 10.37 -11.84
N ASN A 62 10.28 11.29 -11.06
CA ASN A 62 10.83 12.54 -11.57
C ASN A 62 12.02 12.33 -12.51
N ASN A 63 12.86 11.31 -12.29
CA ASN A 63 13.93 10.97 -13.24
C ASN A 63 13.36 10.54 -14.61
N ASN A 64 12.29 9.73 -14.61
CA ASN A 64 11.62 9.28 -15.83
C ASN A 64 10.88 10.43 -16.54
N LEU A 65 10.21 11.30 -15.77
CA LEU A 65 9.58 12.51 -16.30
C LEU A 65 10.61 13.41 -16.97
N ALA A 66 11.77 13.63 -16.34
CA ALA A 66 12.85 14.43 -16.89
C ALA A 66 13.41 13.84 -18.18
N ALA A 67 13.56 12.51 -18.27
CA ALA A 67 14.01 11.83 -19.49
C ALA A 67 13.05 12.06 -20.67
N SER A 68 11.76 12.31 -20.40
CA SER A 68 10.75 12.62 -21.42
C SER A 68 10.46 14.12 -21.54
N SER A 69 11.29 14.99 -20.94
CA SER A 69 11.09 16.46 -20.91
C SER A 69 9.75 16.91 -20.31
N PHE A 70 9.20 16.13 -19.37
CA PHE A 70 8.01 16.49 -18.63
C PHE A 70 8.34 17.25 -17.33
N ARG A 71 7.35 17.98 -16.80
CA ARG A 71 7.47 18.71 -15.54
C ARG A 71 7.63 17.73 -14.38
N SER A 72 8.50 18.05 -13.42
CA SER A 72 8.58 17.32 -12.15
C SER A 72 7.33 17.48 -11.27
N ILE A 73 7.08 16.46 -10.47
CA ILE A 73 5.98 16.38 -9.52
C ILE A 73 6.48 16.48 -8.08
N GLY A 74 5.68 17.11 -7.23
CA GLY A 74 5.89 17.10 -5.79
C GLY A 74 5.02 16.05 -5.07
N PRO A 75 5.16 15.90 -3.74
CA PRO A 75 4.32 15.00 -2.94
C PRO A 75 2.82 15.28 -3.10
N GLY A 76 2.42 16.55 -3.17
CA GLY A 76 1.01 16.93 -3.34
C GLY A 76 0.40 16.43 -4.65
N ASP A 77 1.15 16.49 -5.75
CA ASP A 77 0.71 15.96 -7.04
C ASP A 77 0.59 14.43 -6.97
N PHE A 78 1.58 13.77 -6.37
CA PHE A 78 1.56 12.32 -6.22
C PHE A 78 0.40 11.83 -5.33
N PHE A 79 0.12 12.48 -4.20
CA PHE A 79 -1.00 12.11 -3.34
C PHE A 79 -2.36 12.38 -3.98
N ARG A 80 -2.50 13.46 -4.77
CA ARG A 80 -3.72 13.66 -5.59
C ARG A 80 -3.89 12.52 -6.59
N TRP A 81 -2.81 12.12 -7.26
CA TRP A 81 -2.83 11.01 -8.22
C TRP A 81 -3.28 9.70 -7.55
N ILE A 82 -2.72 9.36 -6.37
CA ILE A 82 -3.15 8.20 -5.57
C ILE A 82 -4.64 8.32 -5.21
N GLY A 83 -5.06 9.50 -4.71
CA GLY A 83 -6.46 9.75 -4.33
C GLY A 83 -7.43 9.51 -5.49
N ILE A 84 -7.11 10.01 -6.70
CA ILE A 84 -7.89 9.79 -7.92
C ILE A 84 -7.99 8.29 -8.24
N ARG A 85 -6.90 7.54 -8.08
CA ARG A 85 -6.88 6.07 -8.30
C ARG A 85 -7.72 5.32 -7.28
N CYS A 86 -7.75 5.76 -6.03
CA CYS A 86 -8.57 5.15 -4.97
C CYS A 86 -10.09 5.32 -5.21
N VAL A 87 -10.52 6.32 -5.98
CA VAL A 87 -11.93 6.59 -6.28
C VAL A 87 -12.35 6.19 -7.70
N ASN A 88 -11.59 5.29 -8.36
CA ASN A 88 -11.88 4.77 -9.70
C ASN A 88 -11.96 5.84 -10.82
N THR A 89 -11.09 6.86 -10.78
CA THR A 89 -10.91 7.87 -11.85
C THR A 89 -12.24 8.43 -12.39
N PRO A 90 -12.99 9.20 -11.59
CA PRO A 90 -14.28 9.75 -12.01
C PRO A 90 -14.10 10.72 -13.18
N SER A 91 -15.07 10.80 -14.09
CA SER A 91 -15.01 11.66 -15.29
C SER A 91 -14.70 13.14 -15.00
N ASN A 92 -14.96 13.63 -13.79
CA ASN A 92 -14.68 15.00 -13.33
C ASN A 92 -13.52 15.10 -12.31
N TYR A 93 -12.56 14.18 -12.32
CA TYR A 93 -11.43 14.23 -11.37
C TYR A 93 -10.63 15.54 -11.44
N GLY A 94 -10.59 16.21 -12.60
CA GLY A 94 -9.89 17.49 -12.75
C GLY A 94 -10.47 18.61 -11.88
N GLU A 95 -11.79 18.71 -11.79
CA GLU A 95 -12.47 19.69 -10.93
C GLU A 95 -12.32 19.33 -9.44
N ARG A 96 -12.47 18.03 -9.11
CA ARG A 96 -12.47 17.56 -7.73
C ARG A 96 -11.09 17.55 -7.08
N PHE A 97 -10.06 17.20 -7.84
CA PHE A 97 -8.70 16.97 -7.33
C PHE A 97 -7.69 17.98 -7.84
N GLN A 98 -8.11 18.94 -8.67
CA GLN A 98 -7.26 19.99 -9.24
C GLN A 98 -6.05 19.44 -10.00
N MET A 99 -6.23 18.29 -10.66
CA MET A 99 -5.20 17.65 -11.48
C MET A 99 -5.67 17.57 -12.92
N THR A 100 -4.89 18.14 -13.84
CA THR A 100 -5.19 18.06 -15.27
C THR A 100 -5.03 16.62 -15.75
N ARG A 101 -5.80 16.24 -16.78
CA ARG A 101 -5.66 14.93 -17.44
C ARG A 101 -4.23 14.65 -17.91
N HIS A 102 -3.57 15.66 -18.46
CA HIS A 102 -2.20 15.54 -18.94
C HIS A 102 -1.22 15.22 -17.81
N CYS A 103 -1.33 15.90 -16.66
CA CYS A 103 -0.52 15.61 -15.48
C CYS A 103 -0.78 14.18 -14.96
N PHE A 104 -2.04 13.76 -14.90
CA PHE A 104 -2.41 12.41 -14.48
C PHE A 104 -1.79 11.33 -15.38
N GLU A 105 -1.88 11.51 -16.69
CA GLU A 105 -1.33 10.59 -17.69
C GLU A 105 0.21 10.60 -17.68
N GLN A 106 0.85 11.74 -17.49
CA GLN A 106 2.32 11.85 -17.34
C GLN A 106 2.83 11.08 -16.13
N ILE A 107 2.17 11.22 -14.97
CA ILE A 107 2.50 10.45 -13.77
C ILE A 107 2.31 8.96 -14.05
N MET A 108 1.18 8.58 -14.66
CA MET A 108 0.90 7.18 -14.99
C MET A 108 1.94 6.57 -15.92
N TYR A 109 2.42 7.33 -16.90
CA TYR A 109 3.44 6.91 -17.86
C TYR A 109 4.84 6.78 -17.23
N ALA A 110 5.22 7.71 -16.35
CA ALA A 110 6.58 7.79 -15.83
C ALA A 110 6.78 7.10 -14.46
N LEU A 111 5.71 6.59 -13.84
CA LEU A 111 5.74 6.02 -12.49
C LEU A 111 6.80 4.91 -12.36
N SER A 112 7.67 5.05 -11.37
CA SER A 112 8.65 4.02 -11.03
C SER A 112 8.83 3.84 -9.54
N PHE A 113 8.94 2.58 -9.12
CA PHE A 113 9.05 2.14 -7.72
C PHE A 113 10.44 1.59 -7.37
N SER A 114 11.31 1.37 -8.36
CA SER A 114 12.70 0.97 -8.16
C SER A 114 13.61 1.61 -9.23
N ASP A 115 14.91 1.63 -8.97
CA ASP A 115 15.89 1.86 -10.03
C ASP A 115 15.86 0.65 -10.99
N ASN A 116 15.91 0.90 -12.31
CA ASN A 116 15.76 -0.10 -13.38
C ASN A 116 16.98 -1.04 -13.48
N ASN A 117 17.19 -1.90 -12.50
CA ASN A 117 18.26 -2.89 -12.51
C ASN A 117 17.72 -4.25 -12.93
N SER A 118 18.35 -4.86 -13.94
CA SER A 118 18.03 -6.21 -14.39
C SER A 118 18.32 -7.19 -13.25
N THR A 119 17.28 -7.70 -12.62
CA THR A 119 17.39 -8.78 -11.64
C THR A 119 16.63 -10.00 -12.17
N SER A 120 16.97 -11.18 -11.68
CA SER A 120 16.23 -12.42 -11.97
C SER A 120 14.84 -12.46 -11.31
N ASP A 121 14.55 -11.50 -10.43
CA ASP A 121 13.30 -11.40 -9.69
C ASP A 121 12.25 -10.59 -10.47
N PRO A 122 11.17 -11.20 -10.97
CA PRO A 122 10.16 -10.50 -11.75
C PRO A 122 9.40 -9.44 -10.94
N TRP A 123 9.42 -9.53 -9.60
CA TRP A 123 8.73 -8.60 -8.70
C TRP A 123 9.63 -7.48 -8.20
N TYR A 124 10.90 -7.47 -8.60
CA TYR A 124 11.88 -6.47 -8.16
C TYR A 124 11.39 -5.03 -8.31
N PRO A 125 10.73 -4.62 -9.42
CA PRO A 125 10.28 -3.26 -9.58
C PRO A 125 9.36 -2.77 -8.46
N ILE A 126 8.48 -3.63 -7.93
CA ILE A 126 7.50 -3.26 -6.90
C ILE A 126 7.93 -3.64 -5.48
N ARG A 127 8.98 -4.45 -5.34
CA ARG A 127 9.42 -5.00 -4.05
C ARG A 127 9.66 -3.93 -2.99
N PRO A 128 10.31 -2.78 -3.28
CA PRO A 128 10.49 -1.73 -2.28
C PRO A 128 9.17 -1.22 -1.71
N LEU A 129 8.15 -1.04 -2.57
CA LEU A 129 6.82 -0.59 -2.19
C LEU A 129 6.13 -1.60 -1.27
N ILE A 130 6.09 -2.87 -1.69
CA ILE A 130 5.42 -3.94 -0.94
C ILE A 130 6.10 -4.16 0.41
N GLN A 131 7.44 -4.19 0.44
CA GLN A 131 8.19 -4.32 1.68
C GLN A 131 7.91 -3.14 2.62
N GLY A 132 7.87 -1.91 2.10
CA GLY A 132 7.52 -0.74 2.90
C GLY A 132 6.16 -0.88 3.59
N PHE A 133 5.12 -1.33 2.87
CA PHE A 133 3.81 -1.58 3.48
C PHE A 133 3.85 -2.70 4.53
N ASN A 134 4.57 -3.79 4.25
CA ASN A 134 4.69 -4.90 5.19
C ASN A 134 5.44 -4.50 6.47
N ASP A 135 6.47 -3.64 6.35
CA ASP A 135 7.20 -3.10 7.48
C ASP A 135 6.29 -2.23 8.36
N GLN A 136 5.44 -1.38 7.76
CA GLN A 136 4.49 -0.58 8.53
C GLN A 136 3.44 -1.45 9.23
N ARG A 137 2.90 -2.45 8.54
CA ARG A 137 1.94 -3.42 9.13
C ARG A 137 2.56 -4.17 10.30
N THR A 138 3.80 -4.64 10.15
CA THR A 138 4.53 -5.36 11.21
C THR A 138 4.76 -4.48 12.44
N LYS A 139 5.04 -3.19 12.24
CA LYS A 139 5.27 -2.23 13.33
C LYS A 139 3.98 -1.82 14.04
N HIS A 140 2.88 -1.70 13.30
CA HIS A 140 1.67 -1.03 13.76
C HIS A 140 0.45 -1.93 13.92
N VAL A 141 0.53 -3.21 13.58
CA VAL A 141 -0.56 -4.17 13.74
C VAL A 141 -0.10 -5.34 14.60
N SER A 142 -0.76 -5.52 15.74
CA SER A 142 -0.64 -6.73 16.56
C SER A 142 -1.81 -7.65 16.22
N PRO A 143 -1.60 -8.78 15.52
CA PRO A 143 -2.68 -9.67 15.11
C PRO A 143 -3.41 -10.26 16.32
N GLY A 144 -4.67 -10.65 16.13
CA GLY A 144 -5.39 -11.46 17.11
C GLY A 144 -4.85 -12.88 17.25
N ASN A 145 -5.57 -13.72 17.99
CA ASN A 145 -5.20 -15.14 18.15
C ASN A 145 -5.73 -16.03 17.03
N ILE A 146 -6.50 -15.46 16.07
CA ILE A 146 -7.05 -16.15 14.91
C ILE A 146 -6.56 -15.42 13.66
N ILE A 147 -5.96 -16.16 12.74
CA ILE A 147 -5.51 -15.67 11.43
C ILE A 147 -6.21 -16.52 10.37
N VAL A 148 -6.78 -15.85 9.37
CA VAL A 148 -7.34 -16.48 8.18
C VAL A 148 -6.41 -16.17 7.01
N VAL A 149 -6.11 -17.18 6.21
CA VAL A 149 -5.28 -17.06 5.00
C VAL A 149 -6.11 -17.49 3.82
N ASP A 150 -6.17 -16.64 2.80
CA ASP A 150 -6.91 -16.82 1.55
C ASP A 150 -6.09 -16.19 0.40
N GLU A 151 -6.45 -16.50 -0.85
CA GLU A 151 -5.78 -16.02 -2.08
C GLU A 151 -6.46 -14.80 -2.72
#